data_AF-A0A1H1BZG2-F1
#
_entry.id   AF-A0A1H1BZG2-F1
#
_cell.length_a   1.000
_cell.length_b   1.000
_cell.length_c   1.000
_cell.angle_alpha   90.00
_cell.angle_beta   90.00
_cell.angle_gamma   90.00
#
_symmetry.space_group_name_H-M   'P 1'
#
loop_
_entity.id
_entity.type
_entity.pdbx_description
1 polymer ?
#
loop_
_entity_poly.entity_id
_entity_poly.type
_entity_poly.pdbx_seq_one_letter_code
_entity_poly.pdbx_strand_id
1 'polypeptide(L)'
;MFDDDASDDPDNPYPPGTEGPRVEIPSVEAPSVDAPSLDSAAGDATDSELASLFLLHVILWNAVLLLLSLGAMLIYFRTNWGTGGKLVAAGVMLAVYGVYRLPDGESE
;
A
#
# COMPACT_ATOMS: atom_id res chain seq x y z
N MET A 1 31.73 41.50 11.26
CA MET A 1 32.24 42.40 10.20
C MET A 1 31.97 41.72 8.86
N PHE A 2 30.69 41.77 8.47
CA PHE A 2 30.13 41.56 7.14
C PHE A 2 28.72 42.14 7.29
N ASP A 3 28.61 43.45 7.09
CA ASP A 3 27.33 44.13 7.00
C ASP A 3 26.83 43.82 5.59
N ASP A 4 25.93 42.83 5.47
CA ASP A 4 25.17 42.58 4.24
C ASP A 4 24.24 43.78 4.06
N ASP A 5 24.79 44.83 3.45
CA ASP A 5 24.10 46.08 3.19
C ASP A 5 23.11 45.88 2.05
N ALA A 6 21.94 45.33 2.39
CA ALA A 6 20.79 45.18 1.49
C ALA A 6 20.26 46.53 0.94
N SER A 7 20.92 47.64 1.29
CA SER A 7 20.70 48.97 0.74
C SER A 7 21.11 49.11 -0.72
N ASP A 8 21.99 48.24 -1.24
CA ASP A 8 22.54 48.33 -2.60
C ASP A 8 21.84 47.37 -3.61
N ASP A 9 20.75 46.72 -3.19
CA ASP A 9 19.89 45.93 -4.08
C ASP A 9 18.97 46.86 -4.90
N PRO A 10 19.13 46.96 -6.24
CA PRO A 10 18.33 47.84 -7.08
C PRO A 10 16.83 47.48 -7.11
N ASP A 11 16.48 46.26 -6.69
CA ASP A 11 15.10 45.78 -6.62
C ASP A 11 14.48 45.96 -5.22
N ASN A 12 15.16 46.65 -4.30
CA ASN A 12 14.62 46.95 -2.97
C ASN A 12 13.47 47.97 -3.05
N PRO A 13 12.22 47.60 -2.70
CA PRO A 13 11.08 48.51 -2.75
C PRO A 13 11.08 49.56 -1.62
N TYR A 14 12.02 49.48 -0.67
CA TYR A 14 12.13 50.41 0.46
C TYR A 14 13.15 51.53 0.21
N PRO A 15 12.88 52.77 0.66
CA PRO A 15 13.81 53.88 0.49
C PRO A 15 15.15 53.67 1.22
N PRO A 16 16.25 54.28 0.72
CA PRO A 16 17.57 54.13 1.33
C PRO A 16 17.58 54.70 2.75
N GLY A 17 18.11 53.94 3.71
CA GLY A 17 18.15 54.30 5.13
C GLY A 17 16.92 53.86 5.93
N THR A 18 15.95 53.16 5.34
CA THR A 18 14.93 52.42 6.10
C THR A 18 15.31 50.96 6.23
N GLU A 19 15.70 50.55 7.44
CA GLU A 19 15.70 49.12 7.79
C GLU A 19 14.24 48.66 7.83
N GLY A 20 13.84 47.84 6.86
CA GLY A 20 12.52 47.22 6.85
C GLY A 20 12.29 46.40 8.14
N PRO A 21 11.03 46.15 8.53
CA PRO A 21 10.73 45.35 9.72
C PRO A 21 11.41 43.98 9.63
N ARG A 22 12.37 43.69 10.51
CA ARG A 22 12.98 42.36 10.61
C ARG A 22 11.97 41.42 11.27
N VAL A 23 11.37 40.54 10.47
CA VAL A 23 10.48 39.49 10.97
C VAL A 23 11.34 38.28 11.30
N GLU A 24 11.55 38.02 12.58
CA GLU A 24 12.11 36.76 13.05
C GLU A 24 11.05 35.67 12.82
N ILE A 25 11.27 34.84 11.80
CA ILE A 25 10.41 33.70 11.53
C ILE A 25 10.77 32.63 12.58
N PRO A 26 9.87 32.29 13.51
CA PRO A 26 10.16 31.20 14.43
C PRO A 26 10.26 29.90 13.63
N SER A 27 11.34 29.15 13.83
CA SER A 27 11.43 27.78 13.32
C SER A 27 10.39 26.94 14.02
N VAL A 28 9.25 26.74 13.37
CA VAL A 28 8.23 25.79 13.80
C VAL A 28 8.68 24.42 13.33
N GLU A 29 9.05 23.56 14.26
CA GLU A 29 9.20 22.12 14.00
C GLU A 29 7.85 21.63 13.45
N ALA A 30 7.80 21.28 12.17
CA ALA A 30 6.60 20.68 11.62
C ALA A 30 6.32 19.40 12.43
N PRO A 31 5.10 19.19 12.94
CA PRO A 31 4.78 17.92 13.57
C PRO A 31 5.09 16.84 12.54
N SER A 32 6.02 15.95 12.89
CA SER A 32 6.31 14.76 12.09
C SER A 32 5.03 13.94 12.06
N VAL A 33 4.28 14.08 10.97
CA VAL A 33 3.18 13.17 10.68
C VAL A 33 3.87 11.90 10.22
N ASP A 34 3.87 10.88 11.06
CA ASP A 34 4.16 9.52 10.64
C ASP A 34 3.15 9.17 9.54
N ALA A 35 3.53 9.42 8.28
CA ALA A 35 2.87 8.79 7.16
C ALA A 35 2.97 7.29 7.42
N PRO A 36 1.86 6.53 7.39
CA PRO A 36 1.92 5.10 7.62
C PRO A 36 2.88 4.51 6.59
N SER A 37 4.08 4.17 7.06
CA SER A 37 5.01 3.34 6.32
C SER A 37 4.27 2.04 6.06
N LEU A 38 4.45 1.45 4.86
CA LEU A 38 3.90 0.14 4.52
C LEU A 38 4.38 -1.00 5.45
N ASP A 39 5.15 -0.67 6.49
CA ASP A 39 5.54 -1.53 7.61
C ASP A 39 4.46 -1.61 8.72
N SER A 40 3.39 -0.81 8.63
CA SER A 40 2.26 -0.83 9.56
C SER A 40 1.20 -1.90 9.25
N ALA A 41 1.58 -3.02 8.62
CA ALA A 41 0.75 -4.24 8.69
C ALA A 41 0.77 -4.88 10.09
N ALA A 42 1.56 -4.33 11.02
CA ALA A 42 1.62 -4.71 12.42
C ALA A 42 1.10 -3.61 13.37
N GLY A 43 0.16 -2.79 12.89
CA GLY A 43 -0.64 -1.93 13.77
C GLY A 43 -1.66 -2.80 14.50
N ASP A 44 -1.50 -2.89 15.83
CA ASP A 44 -2.37 -3.55 16.78
C ASP A 44 -2.32 -5.09 16.76
N ALA A 45 -1.89 -5.69 17.87
CA ALA A 45 -1.71 -7.14 18.01
C ALA A 45 -3.03 -7.94 17.83
N THR A 46 -4.16 -7.24 17.86
CA THR A 46 -5.51 -7.73 17.55
C THR A 46 -5.89 -7.61 16.06
N ASP A 47 -5.32 -6.66 15.32
CA ASP A 47 -5.53 -6.49 13.87
C ASP A 47 -4.68 -7.45 13.04
N SER A 48 -3.51 -7.85 13.54
CA SER A 48 -2.58 -8.74 12.81
C SER A 48 -3.19 -10.11 12.48
N GLU A 49 -4.04 -10.67 13.36
CA GLU A 49 -4.71 -11.95 13.09
C GLU A 49 -5.81 -11.81 12.03
N LEU A 50 -6.65 -10.77 12.13
CA LEU A 50 -7.67 -10.48 11.11
C LEU A 50 -7.03 -10.12 9.75
N ALA A 51 -5.98 -9.31 9.76
CA ALA A 51 -5.22 -8.95 8.58
C ALA A 51 -4.56 -10.18 7.95
N SER A 52 -4.00 -11.09 8.75
CA SER A 52 -3.42 -12.35 8.25
C SER A 52 -4.48 -13.26 7.63
N LEU A 53 -5.66 -13.38 8.25
CA LEU A 53 -6.78 -14.15 7.68
C LEU A 53 -7.30 -13.52 6.38
N PHE A 54 -7.44 -12.20 6.34
CA PHE A 54 -7.84 -11.47 5.15
C PHE A 54 -6.81 -11.64 4.02
N LEU A 55 -5.52 -11.48 4.32
CA LEU A 55 -4.44 -11.67 3.34
C LEU A 55 -4.40 -13.12 2.84
N LEU A 56 -4.55 -14.11 3.72
CA LEU A 56 -4.62 -15.52 3.34
C LEU A 56 -5.81 -15.75 2.38
N HIS A 57 -6.97 -15.16 2.67
CA HIS A 57 -8.15 -15.26 1.83
C HIS A 57 -7.93 -14.65 0.45
N VAL A 58 -7.38 -13.43 0.38
CA VAL A 58 -7.06 -12.75 -0.88
C VAL A 58 -6.05 -13.55 -1.69
N ILE A 59 -4.98 -14.04 -1.06
CA ILE A 59 -3.96 -14.87 -1.71
C ILE A 59 -4.58 -16.16 -2.24
N LEU A 60 -5.46 -16.81 -1.46
CA LEU A 60 -6.13 -18.04 -1.86
C LEU A 60 -7.03 -17.83 -3.08
N TRP A 61 -7.88 -16.80 -3.07
CA TRP A 61 -8.75 -16.50 -4.21
C TRP A 61 -7.97 -16.05 -5.43
N ASN A 62 -6.90 -15.29 -5.26
CA ASN A 62 -6.01 -14.94 -6.36
C ASN A 62 -5.33 -16.18 -6.95
N ALA A 63 -4.90 -17.14 -6.11
CA ALA A 63 -4.33 -18.40 -6.58
C ALA A 63 -5.37 -19.23 -7.36
N VAL A 64 -6.61 -19.28 -6.88
CA VAL A 64 -7.74 -19.93 -7.59
C VAL A 64 -7.95 -19.30 -8.96
N LEU A 65 -8.08 -17.96 -9.02
CA LEU A 65 -8.27 -17.22 -10.27
C LEU A 65 -7.08 -17.40 -11.22
N LEU A 66 -5.85 -17.42 -10.69
CA LEU A 66 -4.64 -17.67 -11.45
C LEU A 66 -4.65 -19.08 -12.06
N LEU A 67 -4.97 -20.11 -11.27
CA LEU A 67 -5.02 -21.50 -11.75
C LEU A 67 -6.11 -21.72 -12.79
N LEU A 68 -7.30 -21.13 -12.58
CA LEU A 68 -8.40 -21.18 -13.53
C LEU A 68 -8.05 -20.44 -14.83
N SER A 69 -7.52 -19.22 -14.73
CA SER A 69 -7.11 -18.41 -15.89
C SER A 69 -6.00 -19.10 -16.68
N LEU A 70 -4.95 -19.56 -16.00
CA LEU A 70 -3.83 -20.25 -16.63
C LEU A 70 -4.25 -21.60 -17.24
N GLY A 71 -5.11 -22.34 -16.56
CA GLY A 71 -5.68 -23.59 -17.05
C GLY A 71 -6.55 -23.38 -18.30
N ALA A 72 -7.46 -22.39 -18.28
CA ALA A 72 -8.29 -22.02 -19.41
C ALA A 72 -7.44 -21.56 -20.61
N MET A 73 -6.41 -20.75 -20.37
CA MET A 73 -5.44 -20.34 -21.39
C MET A 73 -4.76 -21.56 -22.03
N LEU A 74 -4.29 -22.52 -21.24
CA LEU A 74 -3.61 -23.72 -21.75
C LEU A 74 -4.54 -24.63 -22.57
N ILE A 75 -5.81 -24.75 -22.16
CA ILE A 75 -6.83 -25.47 -22.93
C ILE A 75 -7.07 -24.75 -24.26
N TYR A 76 -7.29 -23.43 -24.23
CA TYR A 76 -7.66 -22.67 -25.42
C TYR A 76 -6.52 -22.54 -26.44
N PHE A 77 -5.33 -22.11 -26.01
CA PHE A 77 -4.23 -21.81 -26.93
C PHE A 77 -3.43 -23.04 -27.34
N ARG A 78 -3.27 -24.02 -26.45
CA ARG A 78 -2.41 -25.18 -26.68
C ARG A 78 -3.19 -26.48 -26.95
N THR A 79 -4.52 -26.48 -26.83
CA THR A 79 -5.36 -27.69 -26.87
C THR A 79 -4.85 -28.80 -25.94
N ASN A 80 -4.10 -28.43 -24.89
CA ASN A 80 -3.49 -29.38 -23.98
C ASN A 80 -4.42 -29.61 -22.79
N TRP A 81 -5.41 -30.46 -23.04
CA TRP A 81 -6.41 -30.90 -22.06
C TRP A 81 -5.78 -31.58 -20.84
N GLY A 82 -4.61 -32.21 -21.00
CA GLY A 82 -3.91 -32.87 -19.91
C GLY A 82 -3.44 -31.88 -18.85
N THR A 83 -2.64 -30.89 -19.24
CA THR A 83 -2.07 -29.92 -18.28
C THR A 83 -3.08 -28.84 -17.91
N GLY A 84 -3.82 -28.31 -18.89
CA GLY A 84 -4.81 -27.27 -18.65
C GLY A 84 -5.97 -27.75 -17.79
N GLY A 85 -6.46 -28.97 -18.02
CA GLY A 85 -7.51 -29.59 -17.20
C GLY A 85 -7.05 -29.84 -15.76
N LYS A 86 -5.80 -30.28 -15.54
CA LYS A 86 -5.25 -30.45 -14.18
C LYS A 86 -5.17 -29.14 -13.41
N LEU A 87 -4.80 -28.03 -14.07
CA LEU A 87 -4.75 -26.71 -13.43
C LEU A 87 -6.15 -26.18 -13.11
N VAL A 88 -7.11 -26.34 -14.02
CA VAL A 88 -8.51 -25.99 -13.75
C VAL A 88 -9.06 -26.81 -12.59
N ALA A 89 -8.86 -28.14 -12.61
CA ALA A 89 -9.30 -29.03 -11.53
C ALA A 89 -8.65 -28.67 -10.19
N ALA A 90 -7.34 -28.37 -10.18
CA ALA A 90 -6.64 -27.92 -8.97
C ALA A 90 -7.18 -26.57 -8.46
N GLY A 91 -7.46 -25.62 -9.35
CA GLY A 91 -8.07 -24.33 -9.00
C GLY A 91 -9.47 -24.49 -8.39
N VAL A 92 -10.30 -25.36 -8.98
CA VAL A 92 -11.63 -25.69 -8.44
C VAL A 92 -11.51 -26.38 -7.08
N MET A 93 -10.60 -27.35 -6.94
CA MET A 93 -10.37 -28.06 -5.67
C MET A 93 -9.92 -27.09 -4.57
N LEU A 94 -9.06 -26.12 -4.92
CA LEU A 94 -8.58 -25.08 -4.01
C LEU A 94 -9.68 -24.08 -3.63
N ALA A 95 -10.58 -23.74 -4.56
CA ALA A 95 -11.76 -22.91 -4.29
C ALA A 95 -12.71 -23.60 -3.32
N VAL A 96 -12.98 -24.89 -3.55
CA VAL A 96 -13.77 -25.73 -2.65
C VAL A 96 -13.13 -25.76 -1.26
N TYR A 97 -11.82 -25.97 -1.18
CA TYR A 97 -11.09 -25.91 0.09
C TYR A 97 -11.22 -24.53 0.78
N GLY A 98 -11.15 -23.44 0.02
CA GLY A 98 -11.34 -22.09 0.56
C GLY A 98 -12.73 -21.83 1.11
N VAL A 99 -13.76 -22.38 0.48
CA VAL A 99 -15.14 -22.31 0.97
C VAL A 99 -15.35 -23.17 2.21
N TYR A 100 -14.82 -24.40 2.22
CA TYR A 100 -14.95 -25.31 3.38
C TYR A 100 -14.11 -24.91 4.60
N ARG A 101 -13.13 -24.02 4.43
CA ARG A 101 -12.27 -23.56 5.52
C ARG A 101 -12.84 -22.38 6.30
N LEU A 102 -14.02 -21.86 5.97
CA LEU A 102 -14.79 -21.04 6.92
C LEU A 102 -15.47 -22.01 7.88
N PRO A 103 -14.98 -22.17 9.13
CA PRO A 103 -15.68 -22.96 10.12
C PRO A 103 -16.97 -22.22 10.43
N ASP A 104 -18.11 -22.88 10.24
CA ASP A 104 -19.31 -22.51 10.98
C ASP A 104 -18.92 -22.51 12.45
N GLY A 105 -18.97 -21.31 13.04
CA GLY A 105 -18.86 -21.12 14.47
C GLY A 105 -19.88 -22.00 15.15
N GLU A 106 -19.42 -22.64 16.22
CA GLU A 106 -20.18 -23.40 17.20
C GLU A 106 -21.67 -23.02 17.24
N SER A 107 -22.55 -23.93 16.84
CA SER A 107 -23.97 -23.86 17.17
C SER A 107 -24.29 -24.94 18.20
N GLU A 108 -24.33 -24.49 19.46
CA GLU A 108 -25.08 -24.97 20.64
C GLU A 108 -25.02 -26.45 21.08
#